data_AF-A0A7X1Y3I2-F1
#
_entry.id   AF-A0A7X1Y3I2-F1
#
_cell.length_a   1.000
_cell.length_b   1.000
_cell.length_c   1.000
_cell.angle_alpha   90.00
_cell.angle_beta   90.00
_cell.angle_gamma   90.00
#
_symmetry.space_group_name_H-M   'P 1'
#
loop_
_entity.id
_entity.type
_entity.pdbx_description
1 polymer ?
#
loop_
_entity_poly.entity_id
_entity_poly.type
_entity_poly.pdbx_seq_one_letter_code
_entity_poly.pdbx_strand_id
1 'polypeptide(L)' 'MAAQSILDIYDSVEEFTGILVSAELHASGTWELEFVESIRASFKRYAAHTNLSPAQQSKLERIAKH' A
#
# COMPACT_ATOMS: atom_id res chain seq x y z
N MET A 1 3.36 16.37 6.12
CA MET A 1 2.65 15.37 6.95
C MET A 1 3.57 14.19 7.18
N ALA A 2 3.56 13.61 8.37
CA ALA A 2 4.44 12.48 8.73
C ALA A 2 3.90 11.16 8.13
N ALA A 3 4.78 10.18 7.95
CA ALA A 3 4.37 8.82 7.62
C ALA A 3 3.68 8.17 8.83
N GLN A 4 2.64 7.39 8.58
CA GLN A 4 1.84 6.70 9.60
C GLN A 4 1.86 5.20 9.33
N SER A 5 1.72 4.38 10.37
CA SER A 5 1.71 2.93 10.20
C SER A 5 0.39 2.44 9.61
N ILE A 6 0.38 1.24 9.03
CA ILE A 6 -0.85 0.62 8.54
C ILE A 6 -1.92 0.54 9.64
N LEU A 7 -1.53 0.26 10.89
CA LEU A 7 -2.45 0.22 12.04
C LEU A 7 -3.09 1.57 12.37
N ASP A 8 -2.44 2.67 12.00
CA ASP A 8 -2.98 4.02 12.22
C ASP A 8 -3.90 4.47 11.09
N ILE A 9 -3.72 3.90 9.89
CA ILE A 9 -4.37 4.33 8.66
C ILE A 9 -5.63 3.51 8.37
N TYR A 10 -5.58 2.20 8.61
CA TYR A 10 -6.64 1.25 8.24
C TYR A 10 -7.26 0.62 9.49
N ASP A 11 -8.54 0.25 9.41
CA ASP A 11 -9.26 -0.37 10.51
C ASP A 11 -8.72 -1.78 10.83
N SER A 12 -8.11 -2.43 9.83
CA SER A 12 -7.45 -3.72 10.00
C SER A 12 -6.31 -3.96 9.00
N VAL A 13 -5.41 -4.86 9.36
CA VAL A 13 -4.36 -5.36 8.46
C VAL A 13 -4.96 -6.08 7.24
N GLU A 14 -6.13 -6.71 7.41
CA GLU A 14 -6.84 -7.41 6.34
C GLU A 14 -7.40 -6.43 5.30
N GLU A 15 -7.94 -5.29 5.75
CA GLU A 15 -8.37 -4.20 4.86
C GLU A 15 -7.20 -3.71 3.99
N PHE A 16 -6.06 -3.39 4.61
CA PHE A 16 -4.87 -3.00 3.86
C PHE A 16 -4.42 -4.07 2.87
N THR A 17 -4.45 -5.33 3.29
CA THR A 17 -4.04 -6.46 2.42
C THR A 17 -4.96 -6.57 1.21
N GLY A 18 -6.27 -6.38 1.37
CA GLY A 18 -7.22 -6.34 0.25
C GLY A 18 -6.93 -5.22 -0.74
N ILE A 19 -6.59 -4.02 -0.24
CA ILE A 19 -6.18 -2.88 -1.07
C ILE A 19 -4.88 -3.18 -1.81
N LEU A 20 -3.88 -3.73 -1.12
CA LEU A 20 -2.59 -4.06 -1.71
C LEU A 20 -2.72 -5.11 -2.82
N VAL A 21 -3.50 -6.17 -2.60
CA VAL A 21 -3.78 -7.20 -3.61
C VAL A 21 -4.51 -6.60 -4.82
N SER A 22 -5.50 -5.74 -4.59
CA SER A 22 -6.20 -5.05 -5.69
C SER A 22 -5.24 -4.16 -6.49
N ALA A 23 -4.36 -3.43 -5.81
CA ALA A 23 -3.35 -2.62 -6.46
C ALA A 23 -2.33 -3.46 -7.26
N GLU A 24 -1.93 -4.63 -6.76
CA GLU A 24 -1.08 -5.59 -7.48
C GLU A 24 -1.73 -6.06 -8.79
N LEU A 25 -3.04 -6.27 -8.80
CA LEU A 25 -3.79 -6.71 -9.98
C LEU A 25 -3.99 -5.60 -11.02
N HIS A 26 -4.16 -4.36 -10.56
CA HIS A 26 -4.51 -3.22 -11.43
C HIS A 26 -3.29 -2.41 -11.90
N ALA A 27 -2.14 -2.54 -11.24
CA ALA A 27 -0.90 -1.91 -11.67
C ALA A 27 -0.51 -2.41 -13.08
N SER A 28 -0.38 -1.47 -14.01
CA SER A 28 -0.10 -1.80 -15.43
C SER A 28 1.13 -1.08 -15.98
N GLY A 29 1.50 0.06 -15.41
CA GLY A 29 2.74 0.77 -15.77
C GLY A 29 3.95 0.24 -15.00
N THR A 30 5.14 0.26 -15.63
CA THR A 30 6.41 -0.13 -15.00
C THR A 30 6.62 0.53 -13.64
N TRP A 31 6.35 1.84 -13.57
CA TRP A 31 6.47 2.60 -12.33
C TRP A 31 5.44 2.17 -11.26
N GLU A 32 4.21 1.82 -11.66
CA GLU A 32 3.17 1.38 -10.72
C GLU A 32 3.49 0.00 -10.16
N LEU A 33 4.01 -0.89 -10.99
CA LEU A 33 4.47 -2.23 -10.58
C LEU A 33 5.62 -2.12 -9.57
N GLU A 34 6.62 -1.29 -9.84
CA GLU A 34 7.74 -1.05 -8.92
C GLU A 34 7.26 -0.42 -7.61
N PHE A 35 6.33 0.53 -7.69
CA PHE A 35 5.74 1.18 -6.53
C PHE A 35 4.99 0.18 -5.62
N VAL A 36 4.11 -0.63 -6.20
CA VAL A 36 3.32 -1.61 -5.45
C VAL A 36 4.24 -2.70 -4.86
N GLU A 37 5.22 -3.19 -5.62
CA GLU A 37 6.18 -4.18 -5.10
C GLU A 37 7.04 -3.60 -3.97
N SER A 38 7.39 -2.32 -4.01
CA SER A 38 8.12 -1.66 -2.90
C SER A 38 7.30 -1.63 -1.60
N ILE A 39 6.00 -1.30 -1.71
CA ILE A 39 5.08 -1.34 -0.56
C ILE A 39 4.92 -2.76 -0.05
N ARG A 40 4.74 -3.73 -0.95
CA ARG A 40 4.62 -5.15 -0.62
C ARG A 40 5.85 -5.70 0.07
N ALA A 41 7.05 -5.37 -0.42
CA ALA A 41 8.31 -5.77 0.20
C ALA A 41 8.44 -5.19 1.61
N SER A 42 8.04 -3.92 1.79
CA SER A 42 8.01 -3.27 3.10
C SER A 42 7.01 -3.95 4.04
N PHE A 43 5.83 -4.32 3.54
CA PHE A 43 4.81 -5.04 4.30
C PHE A 43 5.24 -6.45 4.69
N LYS A 44 5.89 -7.20 3.81
CA LYS A 44 6.48 -8.50 4.16
C LYS A 44 7.50 -8.41 5.28
N ARG A 45 8.23 -7.29 5.36
CA ARG A 45 9.28 -7.08 6.37
C ARG A 45 8.77 -6.58 7.70
N TYR A 46 7.80 -5.65 7.70
CA TYR A 46 7.35 -4.94 8.90
C TYR A 46 5.89 -5.21 9.27
N ALA A 47 5.16 -5.93 8.42
CA ALA A 47 3.74 -6.23 8.57
C ALA A 47 2.93 -4.96 8.91
N ALA A 48 2.10 -5.01 9.95
CA ALA A 48 1.23 -3.91 10.36
C ALA A 48 1.99 -2.62 10.75
N HIS A 49 3.29 -2.70 11.04
CA HIS A 49 4.14 -1.55 11.35
C HIS A 49 4.78 -0.89 10.13
N THR A 50 4.46 -1.33 8.91
CA THR A 50 4.89 -0.61 7.71
C THR A 50 4.30 0.79 7.71
N ASN A 51 5.19 1.79 7.54
CA ASN A 51 4.79 3.18 7.48
C ASN A 51 4.56 3.61 6.03
N LEU A 52 3.45 4.30 5.79
CA LEU A 52 3.12 4.93 4.52
C LEU A 52 3.06 6.44 4.70
N SER A 53 3.67 7.17 3.78
CA SER A 53 3.37 8.59 3.65
C SER A 53 1.95 8.78 3.08
N PRO A 54 1.29 9.92 3.34
CA PRO A 54 -0.04 10.19 2.78
C PRO A 54 -0.09 10.12 1.24
N ALA A 55 1.00 10.50 0.57
CA ALA A 55 1.11 10.37 -0.88
C ALA A 55 1.15 8.91 -1.34
N GLN A 56 1.90 8.05 -0.62
CA GLN A 56 1.94 6.62 -0.90
C GLN A 56 0.58 5.97 -0.66
N GLN A 57 -0.08 6.28 0.47
CA GLN A 57 -1.43 5.80 0.75
C GLN A 57 -2.40 6.18 -0.39
N SER A 58 -2.52 7.48 -0.68
CA SER A 58 -3.45 7.98 -1.69
C SER A 58 -3.20 7.36 -3.07
N LYS A 59 -1.92 7.17 -3.44
CA LYS A 59 -1.57 6.57 -4.72
C LYS A 59 -1.86 5.08 -4.77
N LEU A 60 -1.58 4.34 -3.70
CA LEU A 60 -1.91 2.91 -3.59
C LEU A 60 -3.42 2.70 -3.73
N GLU A 61 -4.23 3.45 -2.98
CA GLU A 61 -5.70 3.37 -3.06
C GLU A 61 -6.22 3.73 -4.45
N ARG A 62 -5.59 4.68 -5.13
CA ARG A 62 -5.97 5.04 -6.50
C ARG A 62 -5.70 3.90 -7.48
N ILE A 63 -4.55 3.22 -7.38
CA ILE A 63 -4.24 2.06 -8.23
C ILE A 63 -5.24 0.93 -7.93
N ALA A 64 -5.54 0.67 -6.66
CA ALA A 64 -6.47 -0.39 -6.25
C ALA A 64 -7.91 -0.23 -6.80
N LYS A 65 -8.36 1.01 -7.09
CA LYS A 65 -9.72 1.29 -7.55
C LYS A 65 -9.94 1.17 -9.07
N HIS A 66 -8.88 0.98 -9.85
CA HIS A 66 -8.94 0.98 -11.31
C HIS A 66 -9.32 -0.37 -11.90
#